data_AF-A0A7K7BF63-F1
#
_entry.id   AF-A0A7K7BF63-F1
#
_cell.length_a   1.000
_cell.length_b   1.000
_cell.length_c   1.000
_cell.angle_alpha   90.00
_cell.angle_beta   90.00
_cell.angle_gamma   90.00
#
_symmetry.space_group_name_H-M   'P 1'
#
loop_
_entity.id
_entity.type
_entity.pdbx_description
1 polymer ?
#
loop_
_entity_poly.entity_id
_entity_poly.type
_entity_poly.pdbx_seq_one_letter_code
_entity_poly.pdbx_strand_id
1 'polypeptide(L)'
;LLPQVPELQKSTVRIKHPERVAGIIRAMKEQGMHRLQVISDFDMTLSRFGCNGRRCPTSHNILDNSRVVSEEGRRQLKDLLHYYYPIEIDPKRTLEEKRPLMVEWWSKAHELLSQQKILKSDIPQIVRESDVMLRDGFDELFNRLHKYNVPLFIFSAGVGDILEEIIRQANVFHPNVNVVSNYMDFDDNGVLRRFKAPLIHTYNKNNSVLRDTEYFQQLSARTSIILLGDSMGDLTMADGVPSVENILKIGFLNDKVEEQRERYLDAYDVVLESDETLDVVNGILRFVLTE
;
A
#
# COMPACT_ATOMS: atom_id res chain seq x y z
N LEU A 1 6.68 -20.04 22.09
CA LEU A 1 6.36 -18.82 22.90
C LEU A 1 6.42 -17.62 21.98
N LEU A 2 5.37 -16.81 21.88
CA LEU A 2 5.39 -15.61 21.04
C LEU A 2 6.37 -14.55 21.62
N PRO A 3 6.97 -13.69 20.79
CA PRO A 3 7.75 -12.55 21.28
C PRO A 3 6.88 -11.65 22.17
N GLN A 4 7.49 -10.81 23.00
CA GLN A 4 6.79 -9.89 23.91
C GLN A 4 6.12 -8.75 23.11
N VAL A 5 5.14 -9.10 22.28
CA VAL A 5 4.34 -8.22 21.42
C VAL A 5 2.87 -8.52 21.72
N PRO A 6 2.29 -7.90 22.77
CA PRO A 6 0.90 -8.14 23.18
C PRO A 6 -0.13 -7.92 22.08
N GLU A 7 0.18 -7.05 21.11
CA GLU A 7 -0.69 -6.71 19.98
C GLU A 7 -0.98 -7.92 19.09
N LEU A 8 -0.11 -8.94 19.07
CA LEU A 8 -0.37 -10.20 18.37
C LEU A 8 -1.50 -11.04 19.01
N GLN A 9 -2.00 -10.66 20.18
CA GLN A 9 -3.13 -11.29 20.88
C GLN A 9 -4.47 -10.57 20.65
N LYS A 10 -4.49 -9.48 19.85
CA LYS A 10 -5.74 -8.78 19.53
C LYS A 10 -6.75 -9.72 18.85
N SER A 11 -8.04 -9.46 19.09
CA SER A 11 -9.14 -10.24 18.50
C SER A 11 -9.22 -10.14 16.97
N THR A 12 -8.59 -9.13 16.37
CA THR A 12 -8.47 -8.94 14.92
C THR A 12 -7.36 -9.78 14.29
N VAL A 13 -6.46 -10.35 15.10
CA VAL A 13 -5.27 -11.06 14.62
C VAL A 13 -5.58 -12.53 14.37
N ARG A 14 -5.16 -13.04 13.21
CA ARG A 14 -5.15 -14.46 12.87
C ARG A 14 -3.75 -14.85 12.39
N ILE A 15 -3.23 -15.96 12.89
CA ILE A 15 -1.90 -16.45 12.56
C ILE A 15 -2.00 -17.96 12.37
N LYS A 16 -1.74 -18.44 11.15
CA LYS A 16 -1.79 -19.87 10.84
C LYS A 16 -0.65 -20.66 11.49
N HIS A 17 0.55 -20.06 11.57
CA HIS A 17 1.76 -20.70 12.10
C HIS A 17 2.48 -19.82 13.14
N PRO A 18 1.99 -19.75 14.40
CA PRO A 18 2.50 -18.81 15.40
C PRO A 18 3.99 -18.95 15.72
N GLU A 19 4.51 -20.18 15.78
CA GLU A 19 5.94 -20.41 16.07
C GLU A 19 6.84 -19.95 14.91
N ARG A 20 6.36 -20.02 13.65
CA ARG A 20 7.09 -19.47 12.50
C ARG A 20 7.15 -17.94 12.58
N VAL A 21 6.02 -17.29 12.87
CA VAL A 21 5.97 -15.83 13.09
C VAL A 21 6.90 -15.40 14.21
N ALA A 22 6.88 -16.12 15.34
CA ALA A 22 7.77 -15.87 16.46
C ALA A 22 9.25 -16.00 16.07
N GLY A 23 9.61 -17.03 15.30
CA GLY A 23 10.96 -17.24 14.80
C GLY A 23 11.44 -16.09 13.91
N ILE A 24 10.61 -15.65 12.96
CA ILE A 24 10.93 -14.53 12.05
C ILE A 24 11.17 -13.24 12.86
N ILE A 25 10.27 -12.89 13.79
CA ILE A 25 10.40 -11.67 14.59
C ILE A 25 11.66 -11.70 15.48
N ARG A 26 12.01 -12.86 16.06
CA ARG A 26 13.26 -13.01 16.82
C ARG A 26 14.49 -12.85 15.94
N ALA A 27 14.51 -13.49 14.77
CA ALA A 27 15.62 -13.38 13.84
C ALA A 27 15.83 -11.92 13.39
N MET A 28 14.74 -11.18 13.12
CA MET A 28 14.82 -9.75 12.82
C MET A 28 15.41 -8.93 13.98
N LYS A 29 15.03 -9.23 15.23
CA LYS A 29 15.61 -8.57 16.42
C LYS A 29 17.11 -8.88 16.56
N GLU A 30 17.49 -10.15 16.43
CA GLU A 30 18.90 -10.58 16.52
C GLU A 30 19.79 -9.96 15.44
N GLN A 31 19.24 -9.78 14.24
CA GLN A 31 19.93 -9.13 13.12
C GLN A 31 20.04 -7.61 13.26
N GLY A 32 19.15 -7.01 14.04
CA GLY A 32 19.14 -5.58 14.35
C GLY A 32 18.64 -4.68 13.23
N MET A 33 18.41 -3.42 13.58
CA MET A 33 17.79 -2.40 12.72
C MET A 33 18.51 -2.16 11.39
N HIS A 34 19.82 -2.35 11.33
CA HIS A 34 20.62 -2.08 10.13
C HIS A 34 20.33 -3.05 8.98
N ARG A 35 19.72 -4.21 9.26
CA ARG A 35 19.26 -5.17 8.25
C ARG A 35 17.78 -5.03 7.91
N LEU A 36 17.03 -4.21 8.64
CA LEU A 36 15.59 -4.08 8.46
C LEU A 36 15.24 -3.07 7.35
N GLN A 37 14.23 -3.39 6.55
CA GLN A 37 13.46 -2.47 5.71
C GLN A 37 11.96 -2.79 5.80
N VAL A 38 11.12 -1.81 5.51
CA VAL A 38 9.66 -1.98 5.43
C VAL A 38 9.22 -1.73 4.00
N ILE A 39 8.43 -2.65 3.45
CA ILE A 39 7.80 -2.54 2.14
C ILE A 39 6.30 -2.55 2.36
N SER A 40 5.59 -1.55 1.87
CA SER A 40 4.17 -1.38 2.15
C SER A 40 3.40 -0.99 0.90
N ASP A 41 2.20 -1.53 0.74
CA ASP A 41 1.18 -0.85 -0.05
C ASP A 41 0.68 0.41 0.71
N PHE A 42 -0.08 1.28 0.04
CA PHE A 42 -0.68 2.46 0.64
C PHE A 42 -2.19 2.35 0.84
N ASP A 43 -2.95 2.16 -0.23
CA ASP A 43 -4.41 2.28 -0.20
C ASP A 43 -5.02 1.09 0.53
N MET A 44 -5.81 1.33 1.59
CA MET A 44 -6.39 0.29 2.44
C MET A 44 -5.36 -0.55 3.24
N THR A 45 -4.07 -0.19 3.16
CA THR A 45 -2.98 -0.75 3.97
C THR A 45 -2.49 0.25 5.00
N LEU A 46 -1.95 1.40 4.55
CA LEU A 46 -1.57 2.53 5.41
C LEU A 46 -2.74 3.51 5.58
N SER A 47 -3.58 3.65 4.55
CA SER A 47 -4.89 4.30 4.67
C SER A 47 -5.95 3.32 5.18
N ARG A 48 -6.97 3.87 5.83
CA ARG A 48 -8.11 3.12 6.36
C ARG A 48 -8.96 2.55 5.24
N PHE A 49 -9.62 1.42 5.52
CA PHE A 49 -10.65 0.90 4.63
C PHE A 49 -12.01 1.56 4.93
N GLY A 50 -12.33 1.76 6.20
CA GLY A 50 -13.55 2.45 6.61
C GLY A 50 -13.44 3.22 7.92
N CYS A 51 -14.36 4.16 8.08
CA CYS A 51 -14.56 4.92 9.32
C CYS A 51 -16.06 5.11 9.56
N ASN A 52 -16.54 4.81 10.76
CA ASN A 52 -17.94 5.00 11.18
C ASN A 52 -18.97 4.39 10.21
N GLY A 53 -18.67 3.19 9.69
CA GLY A 53 -19.55 2.46 8.76
C GLY A 53 -19.55 2.99 7.32
N ARG A 54 -18.67 3.96 6.99
CA ARG A 54 -18.45 4.44 5.62
C ARG A 54 -17.08 4.01 5.11
N ARG A 55 -16.99 3.73 3.81
CA ARG A 55 -15.73 3.40 3.14
C ARG A 55 -14.88 4.66 2.99
N CYS A 56 -13.61 4.59 3.36
CA CYS A 56 -12.64 5.66 3.12
C CYS A 56 -12.18 5.62 1.66
N PRO A 57 -11.84 6.77 1.06
CA PRO A 57 -11.44 6.82 -0.33
C PRO A 57 -10.01 6.30 -0.53
N THR A 58 -9.78 5.59 -1.64
CA THR A 58 -8.43 5.36 -2.18
C THR A 58 -7.85 6.65 -2.76
N SER A 59 -6.56 6.69 -3.05
CA SER A 59 -5.89 7.79 -3.75
C SER A 59 -6.56 8.14 -5.09
N HIS A 60 -7.01 7.14 -5.86
CA HIS A 60 -7.85 7.37 -7.04
C HIS A 60 -9.21 7.97 -6.67
N ASN A 61 -9.92 7.42 -5.68
CA ASN A 61 -11.24 7.93 -5.31
C ASN A 61 -11.23 9.36 -4.78
N ILE A 62 -10.13 9.79 -4.15
CA ILE A 62 -9.92 11.20 -3.78
C ILE A 62 -9.95 12.08 -5.02
N LEU A 63 -9.25 11.67 -6.07
CA LEU A 63 -9.20 12.39 -7.34
C LEU A 63 -10.53 12.31 -8.09
N ASP A 64 -11.09 11.10 -8.24
CA ASP A 64 -12.34 10.83 -8.96
C ASP A 64 -13.49 11.68 -8.41
N ASN A 65 -13.61 11.77 -7.07
CA ASN A 65 -14.71 12.47 -6.40
C ASN A 65 -14.43 13.96 -6.14
N SER A 66 -13.27 14.46 -6.57
CA SER A 66 -12.87 15.84 -6.31
C SER A 66 -13.67 16.86 -7.12
N ARG A 67 -13.61 18.12 -6.68
CA ARG A 67 -14.24 19.26 -7.36
C ARG A 67 -13.74 19.51 -8.78
N VAL A 68 -12.58 18.95 -9.17
CA VAL A 68 -11.97 19.17 -10.49
C VAL A 68 -12.43 18.16 -11.54
N VAL A 69 -13.16 17.11 -11.14
CA VAL A 69 -13.74 16.13 -12.07
C VAL A 69 -15.21 16.47 -12.31
N SER A 70 -15.57 16.64 -13.58
CA SER A 70 -16.94 16.95 -13.99
C SER A 70 -17.92 15.85 -13.58
N GLU A 71 -19.22 16.17 -13.48
CA GLU A 71 -20.26 15.16 -13.20
C GLU A 71 -20.25 14.03 -14.24
N GLU A 72 -20.04 14.36 -15.51
CA GLU A 72 -19.91 13.38 -16.58
C GLU A 72 -18.67 12.50 -16.41
N GLY A 73 -17.51 13.10 -16.13
CA GLY A 73 -16.28 12.33 -15.86
C GLY A 73 -16.45 11.37 -14.67
N ARG A 74 -17.09 11.84 -13.59
CA ARG A 74 -17.42 11.01 -12.42
C ARG A 74 -18.32 9.83 -12.79
N ARG A 75 -19.33 10.05 -13.64
CA ARG A 75 -20.21 8.99 -14.14
C ARG A 75 -19.42 7.94 -14.94
N GLN A 76 -18.57 8.37 -15.87
CA GLN A 76 -17.76 7.47 -16.69
C GLN A 76 -16.76 6.66 -15.86
N LEU A 77 -16.09 7.28 -14.89
CA LEU A 77 -15.19 6.58 -13.96
C LEU A 77 -15.94 5.54 -13.11
N LYS A 78 -17.16 5.87 -12.67
CA LYS A 78 -18.03 4.93 -11.95
C LYS A 78 -18.46 3.74 -12.82
N ASP A 79 -18.76 3.98 -14.09
CA ASP A 79 -19.10 2.91 -15.03
C ASP A 79 -17.91 1.96 -15.27
N LEU A 80 -16.69 2.49 -15.38
CA LEU A 80 -15.47 1.68 -15.42
C LEU A 80 -15.32 0.83 -14.14
N LEU A 81 -15.47 1.44 -12.96
CA LEU A 81 -15.40 0.73 -11.68
C LEU A 81 -16.42 -0.41 -11.61
N HIS A 82 -17.69 -0.15 -11.95
CA HIS A 82 -18.74 -1.17 -11.94
C HIS A 82 -18.45 -2.35 -12.88
N TYR A 83 -17.79 -2.10 -14.00
CA TYR A 83 -17.44 -3.15 -14.95
C TYR A 83 -16.22 -3.96 -14.51
N TYR A 84 -15.13 -3.30 -14.12
CA TYR A 84 -13.83 -3.96 -13.91
C TYR A 84 -13.61 -4.47 -12.48
N TYR A 85 -14.16 -3.83 -11.45
CA TYR A 85 -13.94 -4.27 -10.06
C TYR A 85 -14.45 -5.69 -9.78
N PRO A 86 -15.64 -6.12 -10.26
CA PRO A 86 -16.07 -7.51 -10.12
C PRO A 86 -15.09 -8.52 -10.75
N ILE A 87 -14.41 -8.13 -11.83
CA ILE A 87 -13.42 -8.96 -12.53
C ILE A 87 -12.12 -9.04 -11.71
N GLU A 88 -11.67 -7.92 -11.15
CA GLU A 88 -10.50 -7.86 -10.27
C GLU A 88 -10.68 -8.83 -9.10
N ILE A 89 -11.82 -8.79 -8.41
CA ILE A 89 -12.00 -9.61 -7.21
C ILE A 89 -12.47 -11.05 -7.50
N ASP A 90 -12.72 -11.43 -8.76
CA ASP A 90 -13.29 -12.74 -9.12
C ASP A 90 -12.33 -13.90 -8.78
N PRO A 91 -12.63 -14.76 -7.78
CA PRO A 91 -11.72 -15.86 -7.43
C PRO A 91 -11.63 -16.96 -8.50
N LYS A 92 -12.54 -16.97 -9.49
CA LYS A 92 -12.59 -17.99 -10.54
C LYS A 92 -11.70 -17.66 -11.74
N ARG A 93 -11.25 -16.41 -11.86
CA ARG A 93 -10.36 -15.96 -12.95
C ARG A 93 -8.90 -16.05 -12.53
N THR A 94 -8.07 -16.51 -13.45
CA THR A 94 -6.62 -16.57 -13.28
C THR A 94 -6.00 -15.17 -13.34
N LEU A 95 -4.77 -15.04 -12.83
CA LEU A 95 -4.02 -13.78 -12.94
C LEU A 95 -3.72 -13.41 -14.40
N GLU A 96 -3.51 -14.40 -15.27
CA GLU A 96 -3.24 -14.18 -16.70
C GLU A 96 -4.44 -13.55 -17.41
N GLU A 97 -5.65 -13.98 -17.08
CA GLU A 97 -6.89 -13.40 -17.62
C GLU A 97 -7.16 -11.99 -17.06
N LYS A 98 -6.81 -11.74 -15.79
CA LYS A 98 -7.10 -10.46 -15.13
C LYS A 98 -6.15 -9.34 -15.52
N ARG A 99 -4.86 -9.64 -15.68
CA ARG A 99 -3.81 -8.65 -15.97
C ARG A 99 -4.14 -7.72 -17.15
N PRO A 100 -4.47 -8.20 -18.36
CA PRO A 100 -4.79 -7.31 -19.49
C PRO A 100 -6.01 -6.43 -19.22
N LEU A 101 -7.00 -6.94 -18.46
CA LEU A 101 -8.21 -6.18 -18.10
C LEU A 101 -7.91 -5.08 -17.07
N MET A 102 -6.97 -5.30 -16.14
CA MET A 102 -6.52 -4.26 -15.21
C MET A 102 -5.72 -3.18 -15.94
N VAL A 103 -4.91 -3.55 -16.93
CA VAL A 103 -4.23 -2.57 -17.81
C VAL A 103 -5.26 -1.74 -18.57
N GLU A 104 -6.26 -2.38 -19.16
CA GLU A 104 -7.32 -1.69 -19.90
C GLU A 104 -8.11 -0.74 -18.99
N TRP A 105 -8.52 -1.20 -17.80
CA TRP A 105 -9.26 -0.38 -16.85
C TRP A 105 -8.51 0.89 -16.47
N TRP A 106 -7.29 0.74 -15.96
CA TRP A 106 -6.53 1.87 -15.46
C TRP A 106 -6.06 2.80 -16.58
N SER A 107 -5.77 2.27 -17.78
CA SER A 107 -5.48 3.10 -18.95
C SER A 107 -6.67 4.00 -19.31
N LYS A 108 -7.89 3.45 -19.35
CA LYS A 108 -9.11 4.22 -19.61
C LYS A 108 -9.38 5.24 -18.50
N ALA A 109 -9.24 4.86 -17.24
CA ALA A 109 -9.46 5.76 -16.11
C ALA A 109 -8.48 6.93 -16.13
N HIS A 110 -7.18 6.67 -16.33
CA HIS A 110 -6.14 7.69 -16.42
C HIS A 110 -6.31 8.60 -17.63
N GLU A 111 -6.74 8.07 -18.78
CA GLU A 111 -7.08 8.87 -19.96
C GLU A 111 -8.26 9.81 -19.66
N LEU A 112 -9.35 9.32 -19.07
CA LEU A 112 -10.50 10.14 -18.69
C LEU A 112 -10.10 11.26 -17.72
N LEU A 113 -9.25 10.96 -16.73
CA LEU A 113 -8.74 11.95 -15.77
C LEU A 113 -7.90 13.03 -16.46
N SER A 114 -7.07 12.68 -17.44
CA SER A 114 -6.27 13.65 -18.20
C SER A 114 -7.14 14.63 -19.00
N GLN A 115 -8.34 14.22 -19.40
CA GLN A 115 -9.29 15.07 -20.12
C GLN A 115 -9.98 16.11 -19.22
N GLN A 116 -9.90 15.96 -17.88
CA GLN A 116 -10.54 16.87 -16.92
C GLN A 116 -9.75 18.17 -16.68
N LYS A 117 -8.59 18.36 -17.31
CA LYS A 117 -7.72 19.56 -17.16
C LYS A 117 -7.32 19.85 -15.71
N ILE A 118 -7.02 18.80 -14.95
CA ILE A 118 -6.63 18.88 -13.54
C ILE A 118 -5.32 19.67 -13.39
N LEU A 119 -5.28 20.68 -12.52
CA LEU A 119 -4.07 21.44 -12.26
C LEU A 119 -3.27 20.82 -11.11
N LYS A 120 -1.94 20.80 -11.23
CA LYS A 120 -1.04 20.37 -10.15
C LYS A 120 -1.28 21.16 -8.86
N SER A 121 -1.61 22.44 -8.98
CA SER A 121 -1.91 23.33 -7.85
C SER A 121 -3.18 22.98 -7.10
N ASP A 122 -4.10 22.19 -7.69
CA ASP A 122 -5.32 21.75 -7.02
C ASP A 122 -5.08 20.59 -6.05
N ILE A 123 -4.03 19.78 -6.24
CA ILE A 123 -3.76 18.56 -5.46
C ILE A 123 -3.82 18.79 -3.94
N PRO A 124 -3.15 19.81 -3.37
CA PRO A 124 -3.21 20.05 -1.92
C PRO A 124 -4.64 20.30 -1.42
N GLN A 125 -5.45 21.03 -2.19
CA GLN A 125 -6.82 21.31 -1.81
C GLN A 125 -7.73 20.08 -1.98
N ILE A 126 -7.54 19.33 -3.06
CA ILE A 126 -8.26 18.07 -3.31
C ILE A 126 -8.07 17.10 -2.13
N VAL A 127 -6.84 16.95 -1.63
CA VAL A 127 -6.55 16.10 -0.47
C VAL A 127 -7.19 16.65 0.81
N ARG A 128 -7.08 17.95 1.07
CA ARG A 128 -7.70 18.59 2.26
C ARG A 128 -9.21 18.46 2.32
N GLU A 129 -9.87 18.47 1.17
CA GLU A 129 -11.33 18.36 1.06
C GLU A 129 -11.82 16.92 1.10
N SER A 130 -10.92 15.93 1.06
CA SER A 130 -11.27 14.51 1.04
C SER A 130 -11.47 13.93 2.44
N ASP A 131 -12.21 12.82 2.50
CA ASP A 131 -12.42 12.04 3.74
C ASP A 131 -11.32 10.97 3.95
N VAL A 132 -10.12 11.18 3.39
CA VAL A 132 -9.01 10.23 3.55
C VAL A 132 -8.58 10.14 5.01
N MET A 133 -8.32 8.92 5.48
CA MET A 133 -7.81 8.68 6.81
C MET A 133 -6.65 7.70 6.74
N LEU A 134 -5.57 7.99 7.46
CA LEU A 134 -4.53 7.02 7.75
C LEU A 134 -4.99 6.11 8.90
N ARG A 135 -4.51 4.87 8.92
CA ARG A 135 -4.76 3.94 10.03
C ARG A 135 -4.20 4.48 11.34
N ASP A 136 -4.85 4.16 12.45
CA ASP A 136 -4.38 4.61 13.76
C ASP A 136 -2.96 4.11 14.06
N GLY A 137 -2.12 4.97 14.61
CA GLY A 137 -0.70 4.69 14.86
C GLY A 137 0.21 4.88 13.64
N PHE A 138 -0.26 5.51 12.56
CA PHE A 138 0.59 5.86 11.41
C PHE A 138 1.76 6.75 11.82
N ASP A 139 1.52 7.74 12.66
CA ASP A 139 2.54 8.68 13.13
C ASP A 139 3.65 7.94 13.88
N GLU A 140 3.32 7.00 14.76
CA GLU A 140 4.31 6.14 15.42
C GLU A 140 5.14 5.35 14.39
N LEU A 141 4.48 4.71 13.41
CA LEU A 141 5.15 3.90 12.40
C LEU A 141 6.19 4.73 11.64
N PHE A 142 5.74 5.82 11.02
CA PHE A 142 6.61 6.65 10.18
C PHE A 142 7.72 7.31 10.99
N ASN A 143 7.40 7.89 12.15
CA ASN A 143 8.40 8.56 12.99
C ASN A 143 9.42 7.60 13.57
N ARG A 144 9.02 6.37 13.93
CA ARG A 144 9.94 5.35 14.44
C ARG A 144 10.87 4.86 13.34
N LEU A 145 10.35 4.54 12.16
CA LEU A 145 11.19 4.13 11.02
C LEU A 145 12.21 5.22 10.67
N HIS A 146 11.78 6.49 10.65
CA HIS A 146 12.67 7.62 10.43
C HIS A 146 13.74 7.75 11.52
N LYS A 147 13.37 7.69 12.81
CA LYS A 147 14.29 7.78 13.95
C LYS A 147 15.42 6.75 13.87
N TYR A 148 15.11 5.52 13.45
CA TYR A 148 16.08 4.42 13.36
C TYR A 148 16.68 4.26 11.95
N ASN A 149 16.41 5.20 11.04
CA ASN A 149 16.87 5.17 9.64
C ASN A 149 16.58 3.82 8.95
N VAL A 150 15.37 3.31 9.17
CA VAL A 150 14.84 2.12 8.50
C VAL A 150 14.12 2.59 7.23
N PRO A 151 14.52 2.13 6.03
CA PRO A 151 13.85 2.50 4.79
C PRO A 151 12.39 2.06 4.80
N LEU A 152 11.49 2.96 4.42
CA LEU A 152 10.09 2.65 4.12
C LEU A 152 9.88 2.80 2.62
N PHE A 153 9.64 1.70 1.93
CA PHE A 153 9.31 1.67 0.51
C PHE A 153 7.81 1.49 0.34
N ILE A 154 7.12 2.53 -0.12
CA ILE A 154 5.69 2.51 -0.40
C ILE A 154 5.50 2.20 -1.89
N PHE A 155 4.89 1.06 -2.19
CA PHE A 155 4.68 0.58 -3.56
C PHE A 155 3.20 0.45 -3.88
N SER A 156 2.64 1.52 -4.45
CA SER A 156 1.20 1.69 -4.59
C SER A 156 0.75 1.63 -6.04
N ALA A 157 -0.33 0.90 -6.31
CA ALA A 157 -1.05 0.95 -7.59
C ALA A 157 -1.99 2.18 -7.70
N GLY A 158 -2.00 3.03 -6.67
CA GLY A 158 -2.77 4.27 -6.58
C GLY A 158 -2.18 5.42 -7.41
N VAL A 159 -2.48 6.65 -6.99
CA VAL A 159 -1.97 7.90 -7.59
C VAL A 159 -0.88 8.49 -6.70
N GLY A 160 0.35 8.53 -7.20
CA GLY A 160 1.54 8.94 -6.44
C GLY A 160 1.47 10.37 -5.91
N ASP A 161 1.06 11.34 -6.73
CA ASP A 161 0.97 12.75 -6.32
C ASP A 161 -0.05 12.97 -5.19
N ILE A 162 -1.15 12.21 -5.20
CA ILE A 162 -2.19 12.25 -4.15
C ILE A 162 -1.67 11.58 -2.87
N LEU A 163 -1.07 10.40 -2.99
CA LEU A 163 -0.43 9.67 -1.90
C LEU A 163 0.59 10.55 -1.16
N GLU A 164 1.54 11.12 -1.90
CA GLU A 164 2.57 11.98 -1.32
C GLU A 164 1.98 13.18 -0.60
N GLU A 165 0.94 13.78 -1.18
CA GLU A 165 0.27 14.93 -0.55
C GLU A 165 -0.45 14.53 0.74
N ILE A 166 -1.05 13.34 0.83
CA ILE A 166 -1.64 12.82 2.07
C ILE A 166 -0.58 12.72 3.17
N ILE A 167 0.54 12.04 2.90
CA ILE A 167 1.59 11.84 3.92
C ILE A 167 2.37 13.14 4.22
N ARG A 168 2.41 14.08 3.28
CA ARG A 168 2.97 15.43 3.48
C ARG A 168 2.10 16.26 4.41
N GLN A 169 0.79 16.30 4.18
CA GLN A 169 -0.15 17.02 5.07
C GLN A 169 -0.24 16.38 6.46
N ALA A 170 -0.03 15.07 6.56
CA ALA A 170 0.09 14.36 7.82
C ALA A 170 1.46 14.54 8.52
N ASN A 171 2.39 15.30 7.94
CA ASN A 171 3.74 15.57 8.46
C ASN A 171 4.60 14.30 8.71
N VAL A 172 4.42 13.27 7.88
CA VAL A 172 5.14 11.98 8.00
C VAL A 172 5.93 11.61 6.74
N PHE A 173 6.01 12.50 5.75
CA PHE A 173 6.82 12.28 4.55
C PHE A 173 8.31 12.55 4.81
N HIS A 174 8.94 11.64 5.56
CA HIS A 174 10.33 11.74 5.98
C HIS A 174 11.32 11.31 4.87
N PRO A 175 12.61 11.69 4.94
CA PRO A 175 13.61 11.34 3.92
C PRO A 175 13.88 9.83 3.74
N ASN A 176 13.53 8.99 4.71
CA ASN A 176 13.66 7.53 4.59
C ASN A 176 12.48 6.87 3.86
N VAL A 177 11.46 7.64 3.46
CA VAL A 177 10.28 7.18 2.73
C VAL A 177 10.52 7.33 1.23
N ASN A 178 10.40 6.23 0.50
CA ASN A 178 10.48 6.20 -0.95
C ASN A 178 9.15 5.70 -1.51
N VAL A 179 8.60 6.42 -2.49
CA VAL A 179 7.29 6.10 -3.08
C VAL A 179 7.47 5.70 -4.54
N VAL A 180 6.89 4.56 -4.92
CA VAL A 180 6.73 4.15 -6.31
C VAL A 180 5.25 3.94 -6.57
N SER A 181 4.69 4.72 -7.49
CA SER A 181 3.26 4.72 -7.80
C SER A 181 2.99 5.31 -9.19
N ASN A 182 1.72 5.42 -9.60
CA ASN A 182 1.34 6.07 -10.84
C ASN A 182 1.38 7.59 -10.66
N TYR A 183 2.48 8.20 -11.11
CA TYR A 183 2.64 9.66 -11.05
C TYR A 183 2.01 10.36 -12.25
N MET A 184 1.45 11.53 -12.00
CA MET A 184 0.96 12.45 -13.01
C MET A 184 2.11 13.10 -13.78
N ASP A 185 1.89 13.37 -15.06
CA ASP A 185 2.76 14.15 -15.94
C ASP A 185 2.03 15.44 -16.32
N PHE A 186 2.56 16.57 -15.86
CA PHE A 186 1.96 17.89 -16.04
C PHE A 186 2.67 18.67 -17.14
N ASP A 187 1.95 19.55 -17.82
CA ASP A 187 2.52 20.47 -18.78
C ASP A 187 3.17 21.71 -18.16
N ASP A 188 3.72 22.58 -19.02
CA ASP A 188 4.35 23.83 -18.61
C ASP A 188 3.38 24.80 -17.90
N ASN A 189 2.07 24.63 -18.10
CA ASN A 189 1.01 25.38 -17.41
C ASN A 189 0.52 24.67 -16.14
N GLY A 190 1.09 23.52 -15.79
CA GLY A 190 0.69 22.70 -14.65
C GLY A 190 -0.58 21.89 -14.87
N VAL A 191 -1.04 21.69 -16.11
CA VAL A 191 -2.23 20.89 -16.45
C VAL A 191 -1.83 19.43 -16.67
N LEU A 192 -2.58 18.50 -16.09
CA LEU A 192 -2.41 17.06 -16.27
C LEU A 192 -2.52 16.68 -17.75
N ARG A 193 -1.45 16.10 -18.31
CA ARG A 193 -1.44 15.57 -19.69
C ARG A 193 -1.70 14.07 -19.74
N ARG A 194 -1.10 13.33 -18.82
CA ARG A 194 -1.14 11.86 -18.77
C ARG A 194 -0.58 11.37 -17.43
N PHE A 195 -0.58 10.06 -17.24
CA PHE A 195 0.19 9.40 -16.18
C PHE A 195 1.51 8.86 -16.76
N LYS A 196 2.56 8.90 -15.96
CA LYS A 196 3.88 8.39 -16.32
C LYS A 196 3.86 6.86 -16.40
N ALA A 197 4.57 6.32 -17.39
CA ALA A 197 4.80 4.89 -17.49
C ALA A 197 5.95 4.44 -16.56
N PRO A 198 6.00 3.16 -16.16
CA PRO A 198 5.00 2.12 -16.43
C PRO A 198 3.74 2.27 -15.57
N LEU A 199 2.60 1.82 -16.10
CA LEU A 199 1.38 1.68 -15.32
C LEU A 199 1.58 0.61 -14.22
N ILE A 200 1.23 0.94 -13.00
CA ILE A 200 1.21 0.05 -11.84
C ILE A 200 -0.25 -0.24 -11.50
N HIS A 201 -0.60 -1.52 -11.42
CA HIS A 201 -1.91 -2.02 -11.04
C HIS A 201 -1.77 -3.20 -10.07
N THR A 202 -2.88 -3.66 -9.51
CA THR A 202 -2.93 -4.69 -8.45
C THR A 202 -2.13 -5.97 -8.75
N TYR A 203 -1.84 -6.32 -10.01
CA TYR A 203 -1.22 -7.61 -10.38
C TYR A 203 0.17 -7.51 -11.03
N ASN A 204 0.78 -6.32 -11.04
CA ASN A 204 2.14 -6.14 -11.56
C ASN A 204 3.09 -5.46 -10.56
N LYS A 205 2.70 -5.37 -9.28
CA LYS A 205 3.55 -4.94 -8.16
C LYS A 205 4.66 -5.96 -7.86
N ASN A 206 5.64 -6.04 -8.75
CA ASN A 206 6.79 -6.93 -8.63
C ASN A 206 8.03 -6.28 -9.26
N ASN A 207 9.13 -7.01 -9.29
CA ASN A 207 10.41 -6.52 -9.81
C ASN A 207 10.34 -5.99 -11.26
N SER A 208 9.36 -6.39 -12.08
CA SER A 208 9.22 -5.87 -13.46
C SER A 208 9.05 -4.36 -13.53
N VAL A 209 8.39 -3.75 -12.54
CA VAL A 209 8.21 -2.29 -12.45
C VAL A 209 9.48 -1.58 -11.95
N LEU A 210 10.33 -2.31 -11.23
CA LEU A 210 11.49 -1.76 -10.53
C LEU A 210 12.81 -2.04 -11.27
N ARG A 211 12.77 -2.68 -12.44
CA ARG A 211 13.96 -3.07 -13.23
C ARG A 211 14.87 -1.90 -13.54
N ASP A 212 14.29 -0.73 -13.76
CA ASP A 212 15.03 0.49 -14.10
C ASP A 212 15.39 1.32 -12.85
N THR A 213 15.15 0.79 -11.65
CA THR A 213 15.46 1.46 -10.38
C THR A 213 16.66 0.78 -9.70
N GLU A 214 17.63 1.57 -9.26
CA GLU A 214 18.75 1.07 -8.44
C GLU A 214 18.38 0.96 -6.95
N TYR A 215 17.13 1.24 -6.58
CA TYR A 215 16.69 1.39 -5.20
C TYR A 215 17.05 0.18 -4.32
N PHE A 216 16.65 -1.04 -4.73
CA PHE A 216 16.93 -2.23 -3.94
C PHE A 216 18.39 -2.68 -4.00
N GLN A 217 19.14 -2.28 -5.02
CA GLN A 217 20.59 -2.55 -5.09
C GLN A 217 21.34 -1.75 -4.01
N GLN A 218 20.94 -0.49 -3.81
CA GLN A 218 21.45 0.39 -2.75
C GLN A 218 21.10 -0.12 -1.35
N LEU A 219 20.02 -0.91 -1.22
CA LEU A 219 19.56 -1.51 0.03
C LEU A 219 19.92 -3.00 0.17
N SER A 220 20.92 -3.49 -0.56
CA SER A 220 21.33 -4.92 -0.54
C SER A 220 21.70 -5.46 0.86
N ALA A 221 22.11 -4.59 1.79
CA ALA A 221 22.36 -4.97 3.19
C ALA A 221 21.09 -5.15 4.04
N ARG A 222 19.91 -4.74 3.54
CA ARG A 222 18.62 -4.80 4.24
C ARG A 222 17.93 -6.14 3.98
N THR A 223 18.43 -7.22 4.61
CA THR A 223 17.97 -8.61 4.37
C THR A 223 16.74 -9.04 5.15
N SER A 224 16.26 -8.20 6.09
CA SER A 224 15.04 -8.42 6.88
C SER A 224 13.93 -7.48 6.42
N ILE A 225 12.77 -8.03 6.05
CA ILE A 225 11.66 -7.28 5.46
C ILE A 225 10.39 -7.46 6.28
N ILE A 226 9.75 -6.36 6.66
CA ILE A 226 8.32 -6.37 7.02
C ILE A 226 7.55 -5.91 5.78
N LEU A 227 6.69 -6.79 5.27
CA LEU A 227 5.83 -6.51 4.12
C LEU A 227 4.40 -6.29 4.61
N LEU A 228 3.81 -5.14 4.25
CA LEU A 228 2.43 -4.78 4.56
C LEU A 228 1.62 -4.68 3.28
N GLY A 229 0.46 -5.33 3.22
CA GLY A 229 -0.44 -5.23 2.08
C GLY A 229 -1.87 -5.63 2.44
N ASP A 230 -2.84 -5.28 1.60
CA ASP A 230 -4.25 -5.62 1.78
C ASP A 230 -4.76 -6.55 0.67
N SER A 231 -3.96 -6.82 -0.37
CA SER A 231 -4.34 -7.63 -1.51
C SER A 231 -3.38 -8.81 -1.74
N MET A 232 -3.80 -9.77 -2.55
CA MET A 232 -2.91 -10.88 -2.98
C MET A 232 -1.78 -10.40 -3.91
N GLY A 233 -1.96 -9.26 -4.55
CA GLY A 233 -0.97 -8.67 -5.45
C GLY A 233 0.24 -8.08 -4.72
N ASP A 234 0.07 -7.74 -3.45
CA ASP A 234 1.10 -7.10 -2.63
C ASP A 234 2.17 -8.10 -2.17
N LEU A 235 1.88 -9.40 -2.23
CA LEU A 235 2.80 -10.47 -1.83
C LEU A 235 4.10 -10.51 -2.66
N THR A 236 4.11 -9.89 -3.84
CA THR A 236 5.25 -9.82 -4.76
C THR A 236 6.02 -8.51 -4.68
N MET A 237 5.66 -7.57 -3.80
CA MET A 237 6.34 -6.27 -3.69
C MET A 237 7.81 -6.39 -3.28
N ALA A 238 8.17 -7.49 -2.60
CA ALA A 238 9.55 -7.78 -2.20
C ALA A 238 10.38 -8.52 -3.26
N ASP A 239 9.82 -8.87 -4.43
CA ASP A 239 10.52 -9.66 -5.46
C ASP A 239 11.77 -8.96 -6.03
N GLY A 240 11.86 -7.64 -5.88
CA GLY A 240 13.02 -6.86 -6.31
C GLY A 240 14.18 -6.84 -5.30
N VAL A 241 14.01 -7.39 -4.10
CA VAL A 241 15.06 -7.39 -3.07
C VAL A 241 16.12 -8.46 -3.39
N PRO A 242 17.41 -8.09 -3.53
CA PRO A 242 18.46 -9.02 -3.98
C PRO A 242 18.68 -10.23 -3.06
N SER A 243 18.55 -10.03 -1.75
CA SER A 243 18.78 -11.08 -0.75
C SER A 243 17.80 -10.90 0.41
N VAL A 244 17.01 -11.93 0.67
CA VAL A 244 16.02 -11.96 1.75
C VAL A 244 16.38 -13.10 2.69
N GLU A 245 16.77 -12.76 3.92
CA GLU A 245 17.01 -13.72 4.99
C GLU A 245 15.74 -13.92 5.82
N ASN A 246 15.04 -12.83 6.14
CA ASN A 246 13.78 -12.86 6.88
C ASN A 246 12.73 -12.00 6.18
N ILE A 247 11.52 -12.52 6.02
CA ILE A 247 10.37 -11.75 5.56
C ILE A 247 9.17 -12.09 6.42
N LEU A 248 8.55 -11.05 6.98
CA LEU A 248 7.28 -11.13 7.69
C LEU A 248 6.20 -10.42 6.88
N LYS A 249 5.20 -11.17 6.43
CA LYS A 249 4.09 -10.66 5.63
C LYS A 249 2.87 -10.43 6.51
N ILE A 250 2.41 -9.19 6.60
CA ILE A 250 1.23 -8.78 7.36
C ILE A 250 0.16 -8.32 6.36
N GLY A 251 -0.98 -9.03 6.37
CA GLY A 251 -2.10 -8.83 5.44
C GLY A 251 -3.29 -8.17 6.12
N PHE A 252 -3.77 -7.05 5.60
CA PHE A 252 -5.02 -6.42 6.04
C PHE A 252 -6.20 -7.01 5.28
N LEU A 253 -7.02 -7.81 5.96
CA LEU A 253 -8.23 -8.39 5.39
C LEU A 253 -9.43 -7.49 5.72
N ASN A 254 -9.70 -6.55 4.82
CA ASN A 254 -10.67 -5.46 5.04
C ASN A 254 -12.11 -5.79 4.63
N ASP A 255 -12.29 -6.61 3.59
CA ASP A 255 -13.60 -6.91 3.00
C ASP A 255 -13.77 -8.42 2.81
N LYS A 256 -15.02 -8.89 2.80
CA LYS A 256 -15.39 -10.31 2.63
C LYS A 256 -14.58 -11.25 3.53
N VAL A 257 -14.39 -10.85 4.79
CA VAL A 257 -13.50 -11.49 5.76
C VAL A 257 -13.69 -13.00 5.81
N GLU A 258 -14.93 -13.47 6.02
CA GLU A 258 -15.23 -14.90 6.12
C GLU A 258 -14.89 -15.68 4.83
N GLU A 259 -15.14 -15.08 3.66
CA GLU A 259 -14.91 -15.73 2.36
C GLU A 259 -13.43 -15.81 1.99
N GLN A 260 -12.64 -14.82 2.38
CA GLN A 260 -11.24 -14.67 2.00
C GLN A 260 -10.27 -15.15 3.08
N ARG A 261 -10.72 -15.37 4.33
CA ARG A 261 -9.87 -15.71 5.49
C ARG A 261 -8.86 -16.81 5.18
N GLU A 262 -9.32 -17.96 4.71
CA GLU A 262 -8.43 -19.11 4.43
C GLU A 262 -7.34 -18.76 3.41
N ARG A 263 -7.74 -18.07 2.34
CA ARG A 263 -6.81 -17.62 1.30
C ARG A 263 -5.75 -16.66 1.85
N TYR A 264 -6.13 -15.74 2.75
CA TYR A 264 -5.17 -14.83 3.40
C TYR A 264 -4.27 -15.56 4.38
N LEU A 265 -4.79 -16.52 5.17
CA LEU A 265 -3.99 -17.32 6.10
C LEU A 265 -2.99 -18.25 5.41
N ASP A 266 -3.26 -18.64 4.17
CA ASP A 266 -2.33 -19.40 3.34
C ASP A 266 -1.20 -18.53 2.78
N ALA A 267 -1.44 -17.23 2.61
CA ALA A 267 -0.56 -16.34 1.85
C ALA A 267 0.24 -15.35 2.72
N TYR A 268 -0.34 -14.92 3.85
CA TYR A 268 0.22 -13.99 4.82
C TYR A 268 0.59 -14.69 6.12
N ASP A 269 1.64 -14.21 6.79
CA ASP A 269 2.09 -14.76 8.07
C ASP A 269 1.18 -14.31 9.22
N VAL A 270 0.75 -13.05 9.17
CA VAL A 270 -0.20 -12.42 10.10
C VAL A 270 -1.32 -11.79 9.28
N VAL A 271 -2.58 -12.14 9.59
CA VAL A 271 -3.77 -11.55 8.97
C VAL A 271 -4.49 -10.69 10.00
N LEU A 272 -4.81 -9.46 9.61
CA LEU A 272 -5.53 -8.48 10.42
C LEU A 272 -6.94 -8.30 9.85
N GLU A 273 -7.93 -8.87 10.52
CA GLU A 273 -9.34 -8.84 10.09
C GLU A 273 -10.01 -7.55 10.55
N SER A 274 -10.47 -6.74 9.58
CA SER A 274 -11.17 -5.47 9.84
C SER A 274 -10.47 -4.55 10.85
N ASP A 275 -9.14 -4.52 10.83
CA ASP A 275 -8.31 -3.76 11.77
C ASP A 275 -7.93 -2.40 11.17
N GLU A 276 -8.41 -1.31 11.75
CA GLU A 276 -8.12 0.07 11.32
C GLU A 276 -6.87 0.68 11.95
N THR A 277 -6.00 -0.14 12.54
CA THR A 277 -4.80 0.26 13.28
C THR A 277 -3.51 -0.33 12.69
N LEU A 278 -2.38 0.31 12.98
CA LEU A 278 -1.02 -0.17 12.73
C LEU A 278 -0.36 -0.73 13.99
N ASP A 279 -1.14 -1.02 15.03
CA ASP A 279 -0.64 -1.41 16.36
C ASP A 279 0.21 -2.68 16.31
N VAL A 280 -0.15 -3.66 15.48
CA VAL A 280 0.60 -4.91 15.37
C VAL A 280 1.99 -4.67 14.79
N VAL A 281 2.10 -3.94 13.68
CA VAL A 281 3.41 -3.62 13.10
C VAL A 281 4.21 -2.70 14.02
N ASN A 282 3.57 -1.73 14.67
CA ASN A 282 4.22 -0.88 15.67
C ASN A 282 4.74 -1.68 16.88
N GLY A 283 3.96 -2.64 17.38
CA GLY A 283 4.36 -3.54 18.45
C GLY A 283 5.57 -4.41 18.08
N ILE A 284 5.56 -4.96 16.86
CA ILE A 284 6.70 -5.71 16.31
C ILE A 284 7.93 -4.80 16.21
N LEU A 285 7.79 -3.60 15.65
CA LEU A 285 8.89 -2.65 15.52
C LEU A 285 9.42 -2.18 16.88
N ARG A 286 8.55 -2.00 17.89
CA ARG A 286 8.99 -1.76 19.27
C ARG A 286 9.89 -2.89 19.75
N PHE A 287 9.49 -4.14 19.58
CA PHE A 287 10.28 -5.29 20.01
C PHE A 287 11.61 -5.42 19.25
N VAL A 288 11.58 -5.26 17.92
CA VAL A 288 12.73 -5.45 17.03
C VAL A 288 13.76 -4.31 17.14
N LEU A 289 13.30 -3.06 17.31
CA LEU A 289 14.17 -1.88 17.35
C LEU A 289 14.63 -1.48 18.75
N THR A 290 14.15 -2.16 19.80
CA THR A 290 14.68 -1.96 21.16
C THR A 290 16.01 -2.71 21.28
N GLU A 291 17.04 -2.01 21.74
CA GLU A 291 18.35 -2.56 22.09
C GLU A 291 18.26 -3.69 23.13
#